data_AF-A0A1V9ZVC1-F1
#
_entry.id   AF-A0A1V9ZVC1-F1
#
_cell.length_a   1.000
_cell.length_b   1.000
_cell.length_c   1.000
_cell.angle_alpha   90.00
_cell.angle_beta   90.00
_cell.angle_gamma   90.00
#
_symmetry.space_group_name_H-M   'P 1'
#
loop_
_entity.id
_entity.type
_entity.pdbx_description
1 polymer ?
#
loop_
_entity_poly.entity_id
_entity_poly.type
_entity_poly.pdbx_seq_one_letter_code
_entity_poly.pdbx_strand_id
1 'polypeptide(L)'
;MDLIIKVPKARDLKSTKALRSVTHPYVFIRNGLNTKKSEVHNKGMSTPEWTVEANFKNVNAEKYPTILFEVYDEGKWGLGDMLIGATSLPIPSATTFFEGWLHLNNGNKITGHIYVRCDCLVKVAPGIPMVQNPIYSNRSMTLSSRGSQSDSTNSSEILNSNPRKRTSQASLVSNNSSVFDTFVLARPIAQSIEIPVIEPEELKFIQNIGRGAQGSVDLQIYQNQQVAVKSFYDVNANTGPSIFQKEVEIMYRLNSNYTVRLLGVSEAMSDE
;
A
#
# COMPACT_ATOMS: atom_id res chain seq x y z
N MET A 1 13.30 6.13 -13.74
CA MET A 1 13.32 6.18 -12.25
C MET A 1 14.07 4.98 -11.71
N ASP A 2 14.49 4.97 -10.45
CA ASP A 2 14.98 3.76 -9.78
C ASP A 2 13.91 3.25 -8.80
N LEU A 3 13.79 1.93 -8.65
CA LEU A 3 12.88 1.27 -7.70
C LEU A 3 13.67 0.47 -6.68
N ILE A 4 13.29 0.56 -5.41
CA ILE A 4 13.75 -0.30 -4.31
C ILE A 4 12.53 -1.02 -3.76
N ILE A 5 12.45 -2.33 -3.94
CA ILE A 5 11.26 -3.13 -3.61
C ILE A 5 11.64 -4.21 -2.60
N LYS A 6 10.93 -4.28 -1.48
CA LYS A 6 11.10 -5.29 -0.43
C LYS A 6 9.81 -6.08 -0.23
N VAL A 7 9.95 -7.39 -0.01
CA VAL A 7 8.85 -8.28 0.33
C VAL A 7 9.24 -9.07 1.58
N PRO A 8 9.11 -8.48 2.78
CA PRO A 8 9.65 -9.09 4.00
C PRO A 8 8.87 -10.29 4.51
N LYS A 9 7.58 -10.42 4.19
CA LYS A 9 6.73 -11.49 4.72
C LYS A 9 5.46 -11.72 3.94
N ALA A 10 4.87 -12.89 4.16
CA ALA A 10 3.53 -13.25 3.72
C ALA A 10 2.70 -13.83 4.86
N ARG A 11 1.37 -13.91 4.66
CA ARG A 11 0.46 -14.59 5.58
C ARG A 11 -0.68 -15.27 4.83
N ASP A 12 -1.31 -16.22 5.52
CA ASP A 12 -2.48 -16.96 5.06
C ASP A 12 -2.26 -17.64 3.68
N LEU A 13 -1.04 -18.08 3.39
CA LEU A 13 -0.76 -18.75 2.12
C LEU A 13 -1.50 -20.09 2.04
N LYS A 14 -2.25 -20.28 0.95
CA LYS A 14 -3.07 -21.46 0.68
C LYS A 14 -2.55 -22.20 -0.53
N SER A 15 -2.51 -23.52 -0.43
CA SER A 15 -2.20 -24.36 -1.58
C SER A 15 -3.33 -24.32 -2.60
N THR A 16 -2.94 -24.36 -3.86
CA THR A 16 -3.84 -24.47 -5.01
C THR A 16 -4.08 -25.92 -5.42
N LYS A 17 -3.33 -26.86 -4.83
CA LYS A 17 -3.45 -28.31 -5.06
C LYS A 17 -4.06 -28.99 -3.84
N ALA A 18 -5.08 -29.81 -4.05
CA ALA A 18 -5.87 -30.44 -2.98
C ALA A 18 -5.04 -31.32 -2.01
N LEU A 19 -3.96 -31.95 -2.50
CA LEU A 19 -3.15 -32.91 -1.74
C LEU A 19 -1.74 -32.38 -1.41
N ARG A 20 -1.50 -31.08 -1.56
CA ARG A 20 -0.22 -30.44 -1.24
C ARG A 20 -0.48 -29.29 -0.28
N SER A 21 0.36 -29.13 0.73
CA SER A 21 0.37 -27.95 1.59
C SER A 21 1.54 -27.03 1.22
N VAL A 22 1.41 -25.74 1.52
CA VAL A 22 2.55 -24.81 1.40
C VAL A 22 3.57 -25.17 2.48
N THR A 23 4.83 -25.30 2.08
CA THR A 23 5.90 -25.79 2.95
C THR A 23 7.19 -24.98 2.82
N HIS A 24 7.59 -24.66 1.59
CA HIS A 24 8.86 -24.02 1.23
C HIS A 24 8.62 -22.81 0.32
N PRO A 25 7.95 -21.76 0.80
CA PRO A 25 7.55 -20.65 -0.06
C PRO A 25 8.71 -19.70 -0.38
N TYR A 26 8.65 -19.12 -1.58
CA TYR A 26 9.54 -18.06 -2.07
C TYR A 26 8.79 -17.11 -3.01
N VAL A 27 9.36 -15.94 -3.27
CA VAL A 27 8.71 -14.89 -4.07
C VAL A 27 9.62 -14.39 -5.22
N PHE A 28 9.00 -14.11 -6.36
CA PHE A 28 9.59 -13.32 -7.45
C PHE A 28 9.05 -11.90 -7.43
N ILE A 29 9.94 -10.94 -7.68
CA ILE A 29 9.64 -9.53 -7.93
C ILE A 29 10.07 -9.23 -9.37
N ARG A 30 9.15 -8.75 -10.21
CA ARG A 30 9.42 -8.49 -11.64
C ARG A 30 8.97 -7.09 -12.06
N ASN A 31 9.76 -6.45 -12.91
CA ASN A 31 9.35 -5.25 -13.64
C ASN A 31 10.05 -5.21 -15.00
N GLY A 32 9.26 -5.33 -16.08
CA GLY A 32 9.79 -5.49 -17.43
C GLY A 32 10.70 -6.71 -17.54
N LEU A 33 11.97 -6.50 -17.91
CA LEU A 33 12.96 -7.57 -18.03
C LEU A 33 13.70 -7.85 -16.71
N ASN A 34 13.51 -7.02 -15.68
CA ASN A 34 14.18 -7.20 -14.41
C ASN A 34 13.42 -8.21 -13.56
N THR A 35 14.14 -9.17 -12.97
CA THR A 35 13.59 -10.17 -12.06
C THR A 35 14.50 -10.33 -10.86
N LYS A 36 13.93 -10.39 -9.66
CA LYS A 36 14.60 -10.76 -8.42
C LYS A 36 13.82 -11.90 -7.76
N LYS A 37 14.51 -12.97 -7.39
CA LYS A 37 13.97 -14.08 -6.58
C LYS A 37 14.41 -13.90 -5.13
N SER A 38 13.55 -14.26 -4.17
CA SER A 38 13.95 -14.44 -2.78
C SER A 38 14.67 -15.78 -2.58
N GLU A 39 15.32 -15.92 -1.42
CA GLU A 39 15.64 -17.25 -0.91
C GLU A 39 14.35 -18.04 -0.60
N VAL A 40 14.47 -19.36 -0.57
CA VAL A 40 13.39 -20.27 -0.18
C VAL A 40 13.30 -20.31 1.35
N HIS A 41 12.11 -20.00 1.90
CA HIS A 41 11.91 -20.13 3.34
C HIS A 41 11.60 -21.58 3.69
N ASN A 42 12.62 -22.31 4.11
CA ASN A 42 12.48 -23.69 4.52
C ASN A 42 11.54 -23.85 5.73
N LYS A 43 10.43 -24.58 5.54
CA LYS A 43 9.37 -24.73 6.56
C LYS A 43 8.69 -23.41 6.93
N GLY A 44 8.64 -22.45 6.01
CA GLY A 44 7.93 -21.18 6.20
C GLY A 44 6.39 -21.34 6.22
N MET A 45 5.87 -22.45 5.72
CA MET A 45 4.44 -22.80 5.75
C MET A 45 3.56 -21.66 5.22
N SER A 46 2.48 -21.30 5.92
CA SER A 46 1.54 -20.25 5.49
C SER A 46 1.96 -18.82 5.84
N THR A 47 3.04 -18.64 6.61
CA THR A 47 3.50 -17.33 7.13
C THR A 47 5.01 -17.16 7.00
N PRO A 48 5.57 -17.21 5.78
CA PRO A 48 7.00 -17.07 5.60
C PRO A 48 7.48 -15.63 5.76
N GLU A 49 8.75 -15.51 6.12
CA GLU A 49 9.53 -14.28 6.15
C GLU A 49 10.71 -14.37 5.18
N TRP A 50 11.05 -13.26 4.54
CA TRP A 50 12.18 -13.15 3.62
C TRP A 50 12.93 -11.84 3.84
N THR A 51 14.18 -11.78 3.37
CA THR A 51 15.00 -10.56 3.38
C THR A 51 15.18 -10.00 1.96
N VAL A 52 14.30 -10.37 1.03
CA VAL A 52 14.45 -10.03 -0.38
C VAL A 52 14.28 -8.54 -0.63
N GLU A 53 15.27 -7.98 -1.33
CA GLU A 53 15.27 -6.61 -1.83
C GLU A 53 15.66 -6.60 -3.30
N ALA A 54 14.84 -5.97 -4.13
CA ALA A 54 15.09 -5.76 -5.55
C ALA A 54 15.42 -4.28 -5.79
N ASN A 55 16.60 -4.03 -6.37
CA ASN A 55 17.07 -2.70 -6.72
C ASN A 55 17.08 -2.56 -8.25
N PHE A 56 15.98 -2.09 -8.82
CA PHE A 56 15.85 -1.92 -10.28
C PHE A 56 16.22 -0.50 -10.68
N LYS A 57 17.23 -0.37 -11.54
CA LYS A 57 17.77 0.92 -11.99
C LYS A 57 17.21 1.33 -13.35
N ASN A 58 17.02 2.64 -13.56
CA ASN A 58 16.58 3.21 -14.83
C ASN A 58 15.30 2.55 -15.39
N VAL A 59 14.35 2.23 -14.50
CA VAL A 59 13.03 1.71 -14.85
C VAL A 59 12.28 2.72 -15.72
N ASN A 60 11.75 2.20 -16.84
CA ASN A 60 10.82 2.90 -17.73
C ASN A 60 9.38 2.53 -17.32
N ALA A 61 8.79 3.36 -16.48
CA ALA A 61 7.43 3.15 -15.97
C ALA A 61 6.34 3.34 -17.03
N GLU A 62 6.61 4.08 -18.11
CA GLU A 62 5.67 4.21 -19.23
C GLU A 62 5.53 2.89 -19.99
N LYS A 63 6.66 2.21 -20.24
CA LYS A 63 6.69 0.91 -20.92
C LYS A 63 6.27 -0.24 -20.02
N TYR A 64 6.62 -0.18 -18.73
CA TYR A 64 6.36 -1.24 -17.74
C TYR A 64 5.72 -0.64 -16.48
N PRO A 65 4.43 -0.30 -16.52
CA PRO A 65 3.76 0.49 -15.47
C PRO A 65 3.44 -0.31 -14.20
N THR A 66 3.80 -1.59 -14.13
CA THR A 66 3.44 -2.47 -13.03
C THR A 66 4.65 -3.27 -12.54
N ILE A 67 4.65 -3.54 -11.23
CA ILE A 67 5.53 -4.49 -10.59
C ILE A 67 4.69 -5.75 -10.35
N LEU A 68 5.17 -6.90 -10.83
CA LEU A 68 4.52 -8.20 -10.63
C LEU A 68 5.20 -8.95 -9.50
N PHE A 69 4.39 -9.52 -8.61
CA PHE A 69 4.80 -10.41 -7.55
C PHE A 69 4.20 -11.79 -7.76
N GLU A 70 5.02 -12.83 -7.69
CA GLU A 70 4.57 -14.21 -7.82
C GLU A 70 5.13 -15.02 -6.65
N VAL A 71 4.28 -15.68 -5.89
CA VAL A 71 4.68 -16.53 -4.77
C VAL A 71 4.52 -17.99 -5.17
N TYR A 72 5.59 -18.75 -4.95
CA TYR A 72 5.66 -20.16 -5.26
C TYR A 72 6.00 -20.96 -4.01
N ASP A 73 5.62 -22.24 -4.01
CA ASP A 73 6.09 -23.25 -3.09
C ASP A 73 7.08 -24.16 -3.80
N GLU A 74 8.28 -24.30 -3.26
CA GLU A 74 9.31 -25.19 -3.82
C GLU A 74 8.84 -26.65 -3.77
N GLY A 75 8.90 -27.32 -4.92
CA GLY A 75 8.56 -28.73 -5.03
C GLY A 75 9.62 -29.63 -4.41
N LYS A 76 9.18 -30.68 -3.71
CA LYS A 76 10.07 -31.81 -3.37
C LYS A 76 9.93 -32.91 -4.42
N TRP A 77 10.99 -33.72 -4.55
CA TRP A 77 10.95 -34.99 -5.27
C TRP A 77 10.44 -34.89 -6.72
N GLY A 78 10.89 -33.87 -7.46
CA GLY A 78 10.53 -33.71 -8.88
C GLY A 78 9.12 -33.20 -9.17
N LEU A 79 8.32 -32.84 -8.15
CA LEU A 79 6.93 -32.37 -8.32
C LEU A 79 6.79 -30.95 -8.90
N GLY A 80 7.91 -30.30 -9.24
CA GLY A 80 7.96 -28.92 -9.71
C GLY A 80 7.46 -27.91 -8.68
N ASP A 81 7.75 -26.65 -8.94
CA ASP A 81 7.31 -25.56 -8.09
C ASP A 81 5.81 -25.29 -8.32
N MET A 82 5.09 -25.00 -7.24
CA MET A 82 3.67 -24.73 -7.30
C MET A 82 3.43 -23.24 -7.13
N LEU A 83 2.79 -22.61 -8.11
CA LEU A 83 2.31 -21.23 -7.97
C LEU A 83 1.23 -21.19 -6.88
N ILE A 84 1.49 -20.43 -5.82
CA ILE A 84 0.53 -20.12 -4.77
C ILE A 84 -0.40 -19.02 -5.26
N GLY A 85 0.17 -17.93 -5.78
CA GLY A 85 -0.60 -16.82 -6.34
C GLY A 85 0.27 -15.67 -6.80
N ALA A 86 -0.35 -14.72 -7.48
CA ALA A 86 0.29 -13.53 -8.00
C ALA A 86 -0.53 -12.28 -7.67
N THR A 87 0.15 -11.14 -7.65
CA THR A 87 -0.46 -9.81 -7.55
C THR A 87 0.40 -8.79 -8.27
N SER A 88 -0.17 -7.66 -8.64
CA SER A 88 0.57 -6.55 -9.22
C SER A 88 0.40 -5.28 -8.38
N LEU A 89 1.42 -4.42 -8.45
CA LEU A 89 1.42 -3.06 -7.90
C LEU A 89 1.67 -2.09 -9.06
N PRO A 90 0.73 -1.20 -9.40
CA PRO A 90 0.99 -0.10 -10.31
C PRO A 90 2.14 0.75 -9.75
N ILE A 91 3.12 1.12 -10.60
CA ILE A 91 4.19 2.02 -10.19
C ILE A 91 3.56 3.38 -9.93
N PRO A 92 3.68 3.92 -8.71
CA PRO A 92 3.13 5.23 -8.43
C PRO A 92 3.87 6.31 -9.22
N SER A 93 3.12 7.13 -9.95
CA SER A 93 3.67 8.29 -10.68
C SER A 93 3.90 9.50 -9.77
N ALA A 94 3.17 9.58 -8.65
CA ALA A 94 3.17 10.74 -7.74
C ALA A 94 3.64 10.44 -6.31
N THR A 95 3.54 9.19 -5.83
CA THR A 95 4.04 8.84 -4.48
C THR A 95 5.47 8.33 -4.55
N THR A 96 6.31 8.83 -3.65
CA THR A 96 7.72 8.42 -3.54
C THR A 96 7.87 7.04 -2.89
N PHE A 97 6.85 6.53 -2.21
CA PHE A 97 6.84 5.15 -1.73
C PHE A 97 5.42 4.56 -1.62
N PHE A 98 5.36 3.25 -1.53
CA PHE A 98 4.20 2.45 -1.17
C PHE A 98 4.61 1.47 -0.07
N GLU A 99 3.75 1.26 0.92
CA GLU A 99 3.93 0.24 1.93
C GLU A 99 2.58 -0.35 2.35
N GLY A 100 2.42 -1.68 2.29
CA GLY A 100 1.18 -2.32 2.68
C GLY A 100 1.04 -3.77 2.29
N TRP A 101 -0.10 -4.35 2.67
CA TRP A 101 -0.49 -5.70 2.30
C TRP A 101 -1.17 -5.73 0.93
N LEU A 102 -0.75 -6.68 0.08
CA LEU A 102 -1.41 -6.99 -1.20
C LEU A 102 -1.97 -8.42 -1.16
N HIS A 103 -3.13 -8.62 -1.78
CA HIS A 103 -3.78 -9.93 -1.85
C HIS A 103 -3.17 -10.74 -3.00
N LEU A 104 -2.78 -11.98 -2.73
CA LEU A 104 -2.35 -12.93 -3.77
C LEU A 104 -3.58 -13.64 -4.36
N ASN A 105 -3.64 -13.71 -5.68
CA ASN A 105 -4.70 -14.41 -6.39
C ASN A 105 -4.13 -15.56 -7.24
N ASN A 106 -4.87 -16.66 -7.30
CA ASN A 106 -4.68 -17.70 -8.33
C ASN A 106 -6.04 -17.93 -9.02
N GLY A 107 -6.18 -17.41 -10.23
CA GLY A 107 -7.48 -17.22 -10.87
C GLY A 107 -8.35 -16.28 -10.02
N ASN A 108 -9.57 -16.71 -9.69
CA ASN A 108 -10.55 -15.92 -8.91
C ASN A 108 -10.48 -16.19 -7.39
N LYS A 109 -9.45 -16.88 -6.92
CA LYS A 109 -9.32 -17.26 -5.50
C LYS A 109 -8.17 -16.50 -4.85
N ILE A 110 -8.46 -15.89 -3.71
CA ILE A 110 -7.43 -15.32 -2.82
C ILE A 110 -6.69 -16.46 -2.14
N THR A 111 -5.39 -16.53 -2.36
CA THR A 111 -4.49 -17.59 -1.86
C THR A 111 -3.49 -17.10 -0.82
N GLY A 112 -3.59 -15.84 -0.38
CA GLY A 112 -2.79 -15.31 0.73
C GLY A 112 -2.57 -13.82 0.59
N HIS A 113 -1.63 -13.30 1.39
CA HIS A 113 -1.24 -11.89 1.38
C HIS A 113 0.27 -11.75 1.44
N ILE A 114 0.83 -10.76 0.75
CA ILE A 114 2.23 -10.36 0.88
C ILE A 114 2.32 -8.94 1.40
N TYR A 115 3.29 -8.67 2.28
CA TYR A 115 3.63 -7.31 2.67
C TYR A 115 4.67 -6.78 1.71
N VAL A 116 4.43 -5.61 1.13
CA VAL A 116 5.31 -4.99 0.13
C VAL A 116 5.67 -3.59 0.60
N ARG A 117 6.95 -3.26 0.48
CA ARG A 117 7.44 -1.88 0.53
C ARG A 117 8.11 -1.57 -0.81
N CYS A 118 7.76 -0.46 -1.44
CA CYS A 118 8.31 -0.03 -2.72
C CYS A 118 8.66 1.45 -2.63
N ASP A 119 9.95 1.78 -2.64
CA ASP A 119 10.44 3.15 -2.71
C ASP A 119 10.77 3.51 -4.18
N CYS A 120 10.26 4.65 -4.64
CA CYS A 120 10.40 5.18 -5.99
C CYS A 120 11.32 6.39 -6.00
N LEU A 121 12.52 6.24 -6.55
CA LEU A 121 13.53 7.29 -6.63
C LEU A 121 13.52 7.93 -8.02
N VAL A 122 12.87 9.08 -8.14
CA VAL A 122 12.91 9.89 -9.36
C VAL A 122 14.21 10.67 -9.39
N LYS A 123 15.07 10.39 -10.37
CA LYS A 123 16.24 11.22 -10.65
C LYS A 123 15.73 12.55 -11.21
N VAL A 124 15.61 13.56 -10.36
CA VAL A 124 15.37 14.93 -10.83
C VAL A 124 16.57 15.30 -11.66
N ALA A 125 16.37 15.56 -12.96
CA ALA A 125 17.45 16.00 -13.82
C ALA A 125 18.04 17.29 -13.24
N PRO A 126 19.36 17.36 -12.98
CA PRO A 126 19.99 18.58 -12.51
C PRO A 126 20.00 19.59 -13.66
N GLY A 127 19.03 20.49 -13.70
CA GLY A 127 19.06 21.58 -14.67
C GLY A 127 17.69 22.16 -15.01
N ILE A 128 17.13 22.95 -14.10
CA ILE A 128 17.03 24.41 -14.26
C ILE A 128 17.25 24.98 -12.86
N PRO A 129 18.21 25.89 -12.63
CA PRO A 129 18.32 26.59 -11.35
C PRO A 129 17.00 27.31 -11.10
N MET A 130 16.25 26.82 -10.12
CA MET A 130 15.15 27.56 -9.54
C MET A 130 15.77 28.86 -9.03
N VAL A 131 15.40 29.99 -9.64
CA VAL A 131 15.86 31.32 -9.22
C VAL A 131 15.46 31.49 -7.76
N GLN A 132 16.42 31.24 -6.87
CA GLN A 132 16.28 31.51 -5.46
C GLN A 132 16.30 33.02 -5.31
N ASN A 133 15.13 33.61 -5.08
CA ASN A 133 15.09 34.95 -4.49
C ASN A 133 15.81 34.85 -3.14
N PRO A 134 16.85 35.66 -2.90
CA PRO A 134 17.43 35.76 -1.56
C PRO A 134 16.44 36.50 -0.67
N ILE A 135 16.67 36.45 0.64
CA ILE A 135 15.95 37.13 1.73
C ILE A 135 15.05 36.17 2.54
N TYR A 136 15.68 35.35 3.38
CA TYR A 136 15.86 35.68 4.81
C TYR A 136 16.80 34.64 5.42
N SER A 137 18.04 35.05 5.69
CA SER A 137 18.91 34.39 6.63
C SER A 137 18.29 34.52 8.02
N ASN A 138 18.01 33.40 8.69
CA ASN A 138 18.02 33.37 10.16
C ASN A 138 18.28 31.97 10.72
N ARG A 139 19.44 31.91 11.40
CA ARG A 139 19.80 31.10 12.57
C ARG A 139 19.70 29.57 12.49
N SER A 140 20.88 29.01 12.21
CA SER A 140 21.35 27.74 12.73
C SER A 140 21.35 27.73 14.27
N MET A 141 20.71 26.73 14.88
CA MET A 141 21.03 26.27 16.23
C MET A 141 21.53 24.83 16.14
N THR A 142 22.85 24.71 16.24
CA THR A 142 23.56 23.46 16.52
C THR A 142 23.24 23.02 17.95
N LEU A 143 22.59 21.86 18.09
CA LEU A 143 22.52 21.13 19.36
C LEU A 143 23.27 19.81 19.21
N SER A 144 24.44 19.81 19.81
CA SER A 144 25.30 18.66 20.07
C SER A 144 24.87 17.97 21.37
N SER A 145 24.52 16.69 21.29
CA SER A 145 24.48 15.76 22.42
C SER A 145 24.75 14.36 21.86
N ARG A 146 25.96 13.78 21.99
CA ARG A 146 26.51 13.12 23.20
C ARG A 146 25.47 12.11 23.68
N GLY A 147 25.50 10.84 23.25
CA GLY A 147 26.57 9.88 23.48
C GLY A 147 26.19 9.06 24.72
N SER A 148 25.79 7.81 24.54
CA SER A 148 25.78 6.77 25.58
C SER A 148 25.73 5.39 24.94
N GLN A 149 26.90 4.76 24.90
CA GLN A 149 27.07 3.33 24.81
C GLN A 149 26.54 2.68 26.10
N SER A 150 25.89 1.53 25.97
CA SER A 150 25.92 0.51 27.00
C SER A 150 25.96 -0.85 26.32
N ASP A 151 27.13 -1.46 26.43
CA ASP A 151 27.38 -2.87 26.18
C ASP A 151 26.58 -3.75 27.13
N SER A 152 26.41 -5.00 26.68
CA SER A 152 26.85 -6.22 27.38
C SER A 152 25.76 -7.30 27.49
N THR A 153 26.09 -8.45 26.86
CA THR A 153 26.10 -9.83 27.42
C THR A 153 24.81 -10.35 28.07
N ASN A 154 24.39 -11.62 27.93
CA ASN A 154 25.12 -12.84 27.63
C ASN A 154 24.09 -13.99 27.52
N SER A 155 24.46 -15.07 26.79
CA SER A 155 24.28 -16.51 27.09
C SER A 155 22.95 -17.00 27.72
N SER A 156 22.32 -18.11 27.34
CA SER A 156 22.82 -19.40 26.85
C SER A 156 21.62 -20.38 26.79
N GLU A 157 21.70 -21.38 25.91
CA GLU A 157 21.47 -22.82 26.16
C GLU A 157 20.18 -23.30 26.92
N ILE A 158 19.51 -24.43 26.68
CA ILE A 158 19.68 -25.67 25.90
C ILE A 158 18.43 -26.55 26.28
N LEU A 159 18.18 -27.64 25.53
CA LEU A 159 17.44 -28.89 25.87
C LEU A 159 15.89 -28.89 25.74
N ASN A 160 15.40 -29.66 24.75
CA ASN A 160 14.75 -31.00 24.89
C ASN A 160 13.22 -30.88 25.02
N SER A 161 12.35 -31.78 24.55
CA SER A 161 12.48 -33.07 23.86
C SER A 161 11.06 -33.47 23.43
N ASN A 162 10.84 -33.72 22.14
CA ASN A 162 10.24 -34.95 21.58
C ASN A 162 8.83 -35.45 22.07
N PRO A 163 8.21 -36.45 21.41
CA PRO A 163 6.91 -36.27 20.77
C PRO A 163 5.78 -37.09 21.41
N ARG A 164 4.52 -36.74 21.15
CA ARG A 164 3.37 -37.61 21.42
C ARG A 164 2.48 -37.84 20.20
N LYS A 165 2.48 -39.11 19.79
CA LYS A 165 1.51 -39.78 18.93
C LYS A 165 0.14 -39.87 19.62
N ARG A 166 -0.95 -39.77 18.84
CA ARG A 166 -2.10 -40.72 18.71
C ARG A 166 -3.21 -40.03 17.91
N THR A 167 -3.65 -40.55 16.76
CA THR A 167 -4.73 -41.56 16.58
C THR A 167 -6.04 -41.05 17.23
N SER A 168 -7.13 -40.76 16.53
CA SER A 168 -7.99 -41.66 15.75
C SER A 168 -8.96 -40.82 14.89
N GLN A 169 -9.19 -41.17 13.62
CA GLN A 169 -10.44 -41.79 13.13
C GLN A 169 -11.73 -41.26 13.78
N ALA A 170 -12.48 -40.46 13.02
CA ALA A 170 -13.93 -40.43 13.06
C ALA A 170 -14.45 -40.21 11.63
N SER A 171 -15.05 -41.26 11.08
CA SER A 171 -15.93 -41.25 9.93
C SER A 171 -17.27 -40.63 10.31
N LEU A 172 -17.80 -39.69 9.52
CA LEU A 172 -19.24 -39.53 9.37
C LEU A 172 -19.59 -39.05 7.96
N VAL A 173 -20.52 -39.79 7.38
CA VAL A 173 -21.26 -39.56 6.15
C VAL A 173 -22.42 -38.61 6.45
N SER A 174 -22.88 -37.93 5.40
CA SER A 174 -24.26 -37.45 5.15
C SER A 174 -24.52 -35.94 5.19
N ASN A 175 -24.89 -35.48 4.00
CA ASN A 175 -26.05 -34.66 3.64
C ASN A 175 -25.99 -33.13 3.72
N ASN A 176 -26.03 -32.55 2.51
CA ASN A 176 -27.03 -31.60 2.03
C ASN A 176 -27.71 -30.71 3.10
N SER A 177 -27.43 -29.41 3.03
CA SER A 177 -28.46 -28.43 2.69
C SER A 177 -27.82 -27.06 2.46
N SER A 178 -28.30 -26.44 1.40
CA SER A 178 -28.15 -25.04 1.08
C SER A 178 -28.66 -24.17 2.24
N VAL A 179 -27.76 -23.39 2.84
CA VAL A 179 -28.15 -22.20 3.59
C VAL A 179 -27.25 -21.07 3.11
N PHE A 180 -27.78 -20.30 2.16
CA PHE A 180 -27.33 -18.94 1.92
C PHE A 180 -27.62 -18.15 3.19
N ASP A 181 -26.66 -18.12 4.12
CA ASP A 181 -26.67 -17.15 5.21
C ASP A 181 -26.30 -15.78 4.64
N THR A 182 -27.37 -15.18 4.15
CA THR A 182 -27.61 -13.77 3.93
C THR A 182 -27.24 -13.00 5.20
N PHE A 183 -25.96 -12.66 5.37
CA PHE A 183 -25.56 -11.56 6.24
C PHE A 183 -26.00 -10.25 5.58
N VAL A 184 -27.29 -9.96 5.67
CA VAL A 184 -27.79 -8.58 5.62
C VAL A 184 -27.32 -7.94 6.92
N LEU A 185 -26.10 -7.42 6.88
CA LEU A 185 -25.74 -6.30 7.74
C LEU A 185 -26.76 -5.21 7.41
N ALA A 186 -27.77 -5.07 8.27
CA ALA A 186 -28.62 -3.91 8.31
C ALA A 186 -27.71 -2.70 8.47
N ARG A 187 -27.29 -2.12 7.34
CA ARG A 187 -26.58 -0.86 7.35
C ARG A 187 -27.55 0.12 7.98
N PRO A 188 -27.18 0.80 9.08
CA PRO A 188 -27.96 1.90 9.57
C PRO A 188 -28.20 2.82 8.38
N ILE A 189 -29.46 3.20 8.16
CA ILE A 189 -29.85 4.15 7.12
C ILE A 189 -28.97 5.36 7.34
N ALA A 190 -27.97 5.53 6.46
CA ALA A 190 -26.97 6.56 6.61
C ALA A 190 -27.71 7.89 6.49
N GLN A 191 -27.80 8.62 7.60
CA GLN A 191 -28.27 10.00 7.57
C GLN A 191 -27.41 10.72 6.53
N SER A 192 -28.07 11.41 5.60
CA SER A 192 -27.40 12.24 4.61
C SER A 192 -26.58 13.26 5.39
N ILE A 193 -25.25 13.13 5.32
CA ILE A 193 -24.36 14.06 5.99
C ILE A 193 -24.23 15.25 5.07
N GLU A 194 -24.63 16.42 5.56
CA GLU A 194 -24.50 17.67 4.83
C GLU A 194 -23.04 18.15 4.96
N ILE A 195 -22.35 18.21 3.82
CA ILE A 195 -20.95 18.62 3.76
C ILE A 195 -20.93 20.15 3.66
N PRO A 196 -20.21 20.87 4.54
CA PRO A 196 -20.18 22.33 4.49
C PRO A 196 -19.70 22.83 3.13
N VAL A 197 -20.47 23.75 2.55
CA VAL A 197 -20.05 24.53 1.37
C VAL A 197 -19.34 25.77 1.89
N ILE A 198 -18.12 26.01 1.40
CA ILE A 198 -17.26 27.14 1.77
C ILE A 198 -17.25 28.10 0.59
N GLU A 199 -17.63 29.35 0.85
CA GLU A 199 -17.61 30.38 -0.18
C GLU A 199 -16.16 30.74 -0.56
N PRO A 200 -15.85 30.99 -1.84
CA PRO A 200 -14.50 31.31 -2.30
C PRO A 200 -13.85 32.48 -1.55
N GLU A 201 -14.63 33.47 -1.12
CA GLU A 201 -14.16 34.67 -0.40
C GLU A 201 -13.70 34.37 1.04
N GLU A 202 -14.13 33.24 1.61
CA GLU A 202 -13.68 32.79 2.92
C GLU A 202 -12.25 32.23 2.89
N LEU A 203 -11.73 31.96 1.68
CA LEU A 203 -10.41 31.41 1.47
C LEU A 203 -9.42 32.49 1.04
N LYS A 204 -8.28 32.56 1.73
CA LYS A 204 -7.18 33.47 1.36
C LYS A 204 -6.01 32.69 0.81
N PHE A 205 -5.76 32.81 -0.48
CA PHE A 205 -4.62 32.16 -1.14
C PHE A 205 -3.28 32.61 -0.54
N ILE A 206 -2.38 31.65 -0.29
CA ILE A 206 -0.98 31.91 0.11
C ILE A 206 -0.03 31.52 -1.03
N GLN A 207 -0.02 30.24 -1.40
CA GLN A 207 0.88 29.71 -2.42
C GLN A 207 0.38 28.39 -3.01
N ASN A 208 0.82 28.05 -4.22
CA ASN A 208 0.62 26.71 -4.78
C ASN A 208 1.63 25.73 -4.14
N ILE A 209 1.16 24.60 -3.63
CA ILE A 209 1.99 23.56 -2.99
C ILE A 209 2.03 22.25 -3.77
N GLY A 210 1.27 22.15 -4.86
CA GLY A 210 1.29 20.99 -5.74
C GLY A 210 0.52 21.24 -7.02
N ARG A 211 0.98 20.61 -8.09
CA ARG A 211 0.29 20.57 -9.38
C ARG A 211 0.50 19.19 -10.01
N GLY A 212 -0.58 18.60 -10.52
CA GLY A 212 -0.55 17.29 -11.17
C GLY A 212 -1.53 17.21 -12.33
N ALA A 213 -1.59 16.05 -12.99
CA ALA A 213 -2.47 15.84 -14.14
C ALA A 213 -3.97 16.00 -13.82
N GLN A 214 -4.36 15.82 -12.56
CA GLN A 214 -5.77 15.85 -12.12
C GLN A 214 -6.18 17.16 -11.45
N GLY A 215 -5.26 18.12 -11.28
CA GLY A 215 -5.56 19.34 -10.55
C GLY A 215 -4.35 20.05 -9.94
N SER A 216 -4.65 21.03 -9.10
CA SER A 216 -3.68 21.77 -8.29
C SER A 216 -4.04 21.66 -6.81
N VAL A 217 -3.04 21.86 -5.95
CA VAL A 217 -3.21 21.98 -4.51
C VAL A 217 -2.58 23.30 -4.08
N ASP A 218 -3.38 24.13 -3.43
CA ASP A 218 -2.99 25.44 -2.94
C ASP A 218 -3.04 25.46 -1.42
N LEU A 219 -2.06 26.11 -0.79
CA LEU A 219 -2.09 26.45 0.62
C LEU A 219 -2.87 27.75 0.77
N GLN A 220 -3.92 27.72 1.57
CA GLN A 220 -4.81 28.86 1.79
C GLN A 220 -5.11 29.02 3.30
N ILE A 221 -5.67 30.16 3.70
CA ILE A 221 -6.20 30.39 5.05
C ILE A 221 -7.72 30.30 5.03
N TYR A 222 -8.28 29.50 5.94
CA TYR A 222 -9.72 29.39 6.23
C TYR A 222 -9.90 29.49 7.75
N GLN A 223 -10.75 30.40 8.24
CA GLN A 223 -10.97 30.62 9.69
C GLN A 223 -9.68 30.74 10.52
N ASN A 224 -8.69 31.50 10.02
CA ASN A 224 -7.34 31.66 10.61
C ASN A 224 -6.50 30.37 10.71
N GLN A 225 -6.91 29.29 10.04
CA GLN A 225 -6.17 28.05 9.95
C GLN A 225 -5.60 27.86 8.54
N GLN A 226 -4.36 27.35 8.45
CA GLN A 226 -3.77 26.93 7.17
C GLN A 226 -4.44 25.63 6.69
N VAL A 227 -4.93 25.65 5.47
CA VAL A 227 -5.64 24.54 4.82
C VAL A 227 -5.06 24.27 3.44
N ALA A 228 -5.12 23.00 3.01
CA ALA A 228 -4.79 22.61 1.64
C ALA A 228 -6.08 22.51 0.82
N VAL A 229 -6.19 23.31 -0.22
CA VAL A 229 -7.33 23.35 -1.14
C VAL A 229 -6.93 22.63 -2.41
N LYS A 230 -7.63 21.55 -2.76
CA LYS A 230 -7.39 20.79 -4.00
C LYS A 230 -8.44 21.15 -5.03
N SER A 231 -8.00 21.74 -6.14
CA SER A 231 -8.82 22.10 -7.29
C SER A 231 -8.63 21.06 -8.39
N PHE A 232 -9.71 20.62 -9.04
CA PHE A 232 -9.67 19.62 -10.11
C PHE A 232 -9.88 20.30 -11.47
N TYR A 233 -9.09 19.91 -12.49
CA TYR A 233 -9.16 20.58 -13.80
C TYR A 233 -10.36 20.18 -14.66
N ASP A 234 -10.94 19.01 -14.42
CA ASP A 234 -11.92 18.42 -15.34
C ASP A 234 -12.93 17.57 -14.57
N VAL A 235 -13.82 18.23 -13.82
CA VAL A 235 -14.96 17.54 -13.18
C VAL A 235 -16.05 17.42 -14.25
N ASN A 236 -15.87 16.46 -15.16
CA ASN A 236 -16.76 16.25 -16.31
C ASN A 236 -18.24 16.19 -15.86
N ALA A 237 -19.02 17.21 -16.21
CA ALA A 237 -20.37 17.47 -15.69
C ALA A 237 -21.41 16.36 -15.99
N ASN A 238 -21.14 15.48 -16.97
CA ASN A 238 -22.14 14.53 -17.47
C ASN A 238 -22.02 13.09 -16.94
N THR A 239 -20.90 12.72 -16.28
CA THR A 239 -20.69 11.38 -15.70
C THR A 239 -19.86 11.38 -14.40
N GLY A 240 -19.11 12.46 -14.14
CA GLY A 240 -18.23 12.63 -13.00
C GLY A 240 -18.85 13.07 -11.64
N PRO A 241 -20.05 13.70 -11.55
CA PRO A 241 -20.56 14.20 -10.27
C PRO A 241 -20.68 13.08 -9.22
N SER A 242 -21.07 11.88 -9.65
CA SER A 242 -21.33 10.75 -8.74
C SER A 242 -20.07 10.14 -8.12
N ILE A 243 -18.90 10.22 -8.79
CA ILE A 243 -17.66 9.66 -8.26
C ILE A 243 -17.01 10.67 -7.32
N PHE A 244 -16.94 11.93 -7.74
CA PHE A 244 -16.44 13.01 -6.89
C PHE A 244 -17.25 13.11 -5.59
N GLN A 245 -18.57 13.16 -5.68
CA GLN A 245 -19.44 13.26 -4.51
C GLN A 245 -19.26 12.08 -3.54
N LYS A 246 -19.09 10.84 -4.06
CA LYS A 246 -18.80 9.67 -3.23
C LYS A 246 -17.45 9.79 -2.53
N GLU A 247 -16.42 10.28 -3.20
CA GLU A 247 -15.09 10.46 -2.60
C GLU A 247 -15.14 11.52 -1.49
N VAL A 248 -15.79 12.65 -1.74
CA VAL A 248 -16.01 13.71 -0.74
C VAL A 248 -16.79 13.17 0.47
N GLU A 249 -17.86 12.40 0.25
CA GLU A 249 -18.66 11.80 1.32
C GLU A 249 -17.85 10.80 2.16
N ILE A 250 -17.00 9.98 1.52
CA ILE A 250 -16.11 9.06 2.22
C ILE A 250 -15.09 9.86 3.06
N MET A 251 -14.43 10.85 2.46
CA MET A 251 -13.43 11.66 3.17
C MET A 251 -14.03 12.40 4.37
N TYR A 252 -15.25 12.94 4.24
CA TYR A 252 -15.92 13.62 5.33
C TYR A 252 -16.30 12.67 6.49
N ARG A 253 -16.66 11.41 6.17
CA ARG A 253 -16.99 10.39 7.17
C ARG A 253 -15.77 9.85 7.92
N LEU A 254 -14.57 9.96 7.35
CA LEU A 254 -13.35 9.47 7.98
C LEU A 254 -12.94 10.38 9.14
N ASN A 255 -13.44 10.06 10.34
CA ASN A 255 -13.02 10.71 11.58
C ASN A 255 -11.88 9.94 12.24
N SER A 256 -10.66 10.08 11.71
CA SER A 256 -9.45 9.45 12.24
C SER A 256 -8.30 10.45 12.28
N ASN A 257 -7.48 10.36 13.34
CA ASN A 257 -6.25 11.15 13.47
C ASN A 257 -5.17 10.76 12.46
N TYR A 258 -5.36 9.66 11.73
CA TYR A 258 -4.42 9.15 10.73
C TYR A 258 -4.85 9.42 9.29
N THR A 259 -5.94 10.17 9.09
CA THR A 259 -6.48 10.52 7.78
C THR A 259 -6.56 12.03 7.62
N VAL A 260 -6.48 12.51 6.37
CA VAL A 260 -6.74 13.91 6.06
C VAL A 260 -8.23 14.20 6.33
N ARG A 261 -8.51 15.22 7.15
CA ARG A 261 -9.86 15.66 7.44
C ARG A 261 -10.34 16.63 6.38
N LEU A 262 -11.48 16.35 5.75
CA LEU A 262 -12.16 17.30 4.89
C LEU A 262 -12.91 18.34 5.75
N LEU A 263 -12.68 19.62 5.50
CA LEU A 263 -13.37 20.71 6.21
C LEU A 263 -14.64 21.18 5.51
N GLY A 264 -14.63 21.17 4.18
CA GLY A 264 -15.75 21.56 3.33
C GLY A 264 -15.38 21.44 1.86
N VAL A 265 -16.33 21.78 1.00
CA VAL A 265 -16.16 21.88 -0.46
C VAL A 265 -16.49 23.29 -0.91
N SER A 266 -15.89 23.73 -2.02
CA SER A 266 -16.22 25.01 -2.62
C SER A 266 -16.59 24.79 -4.08
N GLU A 267 -17.66 25.42 -4.54
CA GLU A 267 -18.01 25.43 -5.96
C GLU A 267 -17.29 26.61 -6.59
N ALA A 268 -16.32 26.32 -7.45
CA ALA A 268 -15.70 27.37 -8.25
C ALA A 268 -16.73 27.84 -9.29
N MET A 269 -17.13 29.11 -9.22
CA MET A 269 -17.81 29.73 -10.36
C MET A 269 -16.83 29.74 -11.52
N SER A 270 -17.17 29.06 -12.61
CA SER A 270 -16.48 29.27 -13.87
C SER A 270 -16.83 30.68 -14.32
N ASP A 271 -15.90 31.62 -14.14
CA ASP A 271 -15.93 32.89 -14.86
C ASP A 271 -15.77 32.56 -16.35
N GLU A 272 -16.89 32.41 -17.06
CA GLU A 272 -16.91 32.39 -18.54
C GLU A 272 -16.41 33.71 -19.13
#